data_AF-A0A7W5LNN8-F1
#
_entry.id   AF-A0A7W5LNN8-F1
#
_cell.length_a   1.000
_cell.length_b   1.000
_cell.length_c   1.000
_cell.angle_alpha   90.00
_cell.angle_beta   90.00
_cell.angle_gamma   90.00
#
_symmetry.space_group_name_H-M   'P 1'
#
loop_
_entity.id
_entity.type
_entity.pdbx_description
1 polymer ?
#
loop_
_entity_poly.entity_id
_entity_poly.type
_entity_poly.pdbx_seq_one_letter_code
_entity_poly.pdbx_strand_id
1 'polypeptide(L)' 'MSSKAFCVKLLERTGVMLTPGSAMDMEGYLRIGYANGESILREGLKRVSQFVREEQAAAA' A
#
# COMPACT_ATOMS: atom_id res chain seq x y z
N MET A 1 -8.61 1.79 -10.49
CA MET A 1 -8.73 0.86 -9.35
C MET A 1 -9.14 1.68 -8.12
N SER A 2 -9.99 1.16 -7.23
CA SER A 2 -10.33 1.87 -5.97
C SER A 2 -9.24 1.70 -4.90
N SER A 3 -9.16 2.62 -3.94
CA SER A 3 -8.21 2.58 -2.82
C SER A 3 -8.31 1.28 -2.02
N LYS A 4 -9.53 0.79 -1.78
CA LYS A 4 -9.79 -0.51 -1.14
C LYS A 4 -9.21 -1.67 -1.94
N ALA A 5 -9.48 -1.73 -3.25
CA ALA A 5 -8.99 -2.84 -4.09
C ALA A 5 -7.46 -2.83 -4.17
N PHE A 6 -6.84 -1.65 -4.23
CA PHE A 6 -5.39 -1.50 -4.17
C PHE A 6 -4.82 -2.03 -2.85
N CYS A 7 -5.39 -1.63 -1.70
CA CYS A 7 -4.94 -2.10 -0.39
C CYS A 7 -5.06 -3.62 -0.21
N VAL A 8 -6.16 -4.21 -0.69
CA VAL A 8 -6.37 -5.67 -0.64
C VAL A 8 -5.29 -6.38 -1.47
N LYS A 9 -5.06 -5.94 -2.71
CA LYS A 9 -4.05 -6.54 -3.60
C LYS A 9 -2.63 -6.42 -3.02
N LEU A 10 -2.30 -5.26 -2.46
CA LEU A 10 -1.01 -5.04 -1.77
C LEU A 10 -0.83 -6.01 -0.61
N LEU A 11 -1.86 -6.16 0.24
CA LEU A 11 -1.85 -7.04 1.40
C LEU A 11 -1.66 -8.50 0.98
N GLU A 12 -2.44 -8.98 0.01
CA GLU A 12 -2.38 -10.36 -0.48
C GLU A 12 -1.01 -10.70 -1.08
N ARG A 13 -0.39 -9.77 -1.83
CA ARG A 13 0.88 -10.03 -2.53
C ARG A 13 2.12 -9.84 -1.67
N THR A 14 2.07 -8.95 -0.67
CA THR A 14 3.28 -8.51 0.06
C THR A 14 3.21 -8.70 1.57
N GLY A 15 2.01 -8.92 2.11
CA GLY A 15 1.73 -8.89 3.55
C GLY A 15 1.70 -7.50 4.16
N VAL A 16 1.87 -6.42 3.37
CA VAL A 16 1.81 -5.05 3.89
C VAL A 16 0.36 -4.56 3.91
N MET A 17 -0.09 -4.10 5.08
CA MET A 17 -1.40 -3.49 5.26
C MET A 17 -1.29 -1.96 5.26
N LEU A 18 -2.05 -1.31 4.38
CA LEU A 18 -2.33 0.13 4.43
C LEU A 18 -3.83 0.36 4.62
N THR A 19 -4.22 1.50 5.17
CA THR A 19 -5.65 1.86 5.26
C THR A 19 -6.08 2.55 3.98
N PRO A 20 -7.15 2.07 3.30
CA PRO A 20 -7.67 2.73 2.12
C PRO A 20 -8.26 4.10 2.46
N GLY A 21 -8.06 5.09 1.59
CA GLY A 21 -8.59 6.43 1.77
C GLY A 21 -10.12 6.49 1.82
N SER A 22 -10.81 5.53 1.20
CA SER A 22 -12.27 5.40 1.30
C SER A 22 -12.79 5.25 2.74
N ALA A 23 -11.96 4.75 3.67
CA ALA A 23 -12.32 4.63 5.09
C ALA A 23 -12.28 5.98 5.84
N MET A 24 -11.79 7.04 5.20
CA MET A 24 -11.67 8.39 5.73
C MET A 24 -12.22 9.44 4.75
N ASP A 25 -13.11 9.04 3.83
CA ASP A 25 -13.68 9.91 2.79
C ASP A 25 -12.64 10.63 1.89
N MET A 26 -11.47 10.00 1.71
CA MET A 26 -10.34 10.50 0.92
C MET A 26 -9.95 9.53 -0.20
N GLU A 27 -10.90 9.17 -1.06
CA GLU A 27 -10.62 8.28 -2.21
C GLU A 27 -9.49 8.85 -3.08
N GLY A 28 -8.63 7.98 -3.60
CA GLY A 28 -7.38 8.36 -4.28
C GLY A 28 -6.17 8.51 -3.35
N TYR A 29 -6.36 8.50 -2.03
CA TYR A 29 -5.29 8.52 -1.03
C TYR A 29 -5.21 7.22 -0.24
N LEU A 30 -4.09 7.02 0.45
CA LEU A 30 -3.82 5.91 1.37
C LEU A 30 -3.21 6.45 2.65
N ARG A 31 -3.52 5.84 3.80
CA ARG A 31 -2.91 6.21 5.09
C ARG A 31 -1.83 5.20 5.49
N ILE A 32 -0.65 5.72 5.82
CA ILE A 32 0.50 4.95 6.31
C ILE A 32 0.66 5.21 7.82
N GLY A 33 0.59 4.15 8.62
CA GLY A 33 0.95 4.21 10.04
C GLY A 33 2.46 4.07 10.20
N TYR A 34 3.13 5.08 10.75
CA TYR A 34 4.59 5.10 10.94
C TYR A 34 5.03 4.83 12.38
N ALA A 35 4.09 4.61 13.31
CA ALA A 35 4.38 4.36 14.72
C ALA A 35 4.86 2.91 15.02
N ASN A 36 5.51 2.27 14.06
CA ASN A 36 6.15 0.95 14.21
C ASN A 36 7.66 1.11 14.37
N GLY A 37 8.36 0.02 14.73
CA GLY A 37 9.81 0.00 14.73
C GLY A 37 10.39 0.36 13.36
N GLU A 38 11.50 1.10 13.34
CA GLU A 38 12.12 1.63 12.11
C GLU A 38 12.40 0.53 11.07
N SER A 39 12.92 -0.62 11.51
CA SER A 39 13.22 -1.76 10.63
C SER A 39 11.98 -2.29 9.91
N ILE A 40 10.86 -2.40 10.63
CA ILE A 40 9.57 -2.83 10.07
C ILE A 40 9.07 -1.80 9.06
N LEU A 41 9.17 -0.51 9.39
CA LEU A 41 8.73 0.56 8.50
C LEU A 41 9.55 0.58 7.20
N ARG A 42 10.88 0.46 7.29
CA ARG A 42 11.77 0.40 6.11
C ARG A 42 11.45 -0.79 5.21
N GLU A 43 11.29 -1.97 5.79
CA GLU A 43 10.96 -3.19 5.03
C GLU A 43 9.57 -3.09 4.38
N GLY A 44 8.57 -2.58 5.12
CA GLY A 44 7.23 -2.35 4.58
C GLY A 44 7.25 -1.38 3.40
N LEU A 45 7.94 -0.24 3.53
CA LEU A 45 8.06 0.75 2.45
C LEU A 45 8.81 0.19 1.23
N LYS A 46 9.83 -0.64 1.43
CA LYS A 46 10.54 -1.33 0.34
C LYS A 46 9.59 -2.23 -0.46
N ARG A 47 8.77 -3.03 0.22
CA ARG A 47 7.77 -3.91 -0.42
C ARG A 47 6.70 -3.11 -1.17
N VAL A 48 6.20 -2.03 -0.59
CA VAL A 48 5.26 -1.11 -1.26
C VAL A 48 5.88 -0.54 -2.53
N SER A 49 7.13 -0.08 -2.46
CA SER A 49 7.85 0.48 -3.61
C SER A 49 8.00 -0.52 -4.75
N GLN A 50 8.33 -1.78 -4.43
CA GLN A 50 8.40 -2.86 -5.41
C GLN A 50 7.03 -3.15 -6.03
N PHE A 51 6.00 -3.33 -5.21
CA PHE A 51 4.64 -3.59 -5.68
C PHE A 51 4.14 -2.51 -6.65
N VAL A 52 4.33 -1.22 -6.32
CA VAL A 52 3.90 -0.11 -7.19
C VAL A 52 4.59 -0.14 -8.54
N ARG A 53 5.90 -0.43 -8.60
CA ARG A 53 6.63 -0.55 -9.87
C ARG A 53 6.09 -1.69 -10.73
N GLU A 54 5.81 -2.84 -10.12
CA GLU A 54 5.25 -4.00 -10.83
C GLU A 54 3.83 -3.72 -11.36
N GLU A 55 2.98 -3.05 -10.58
CA GLU A 55 1.64 -2.66 -11.00
C GLU A 55 1.67 -1.62 -12.13
N GLN A 56 2.63 -0.68 -12.11
CA GLN A 56 2.83 0.27 -13.21
C GLN A 56 3.31 -0.43 -14.48
N ALA A 57 4.23 -1.39 -14.37
CA ALA A 57 4.72 -2.15 -15.52
C ALA A 57 3.63 -3.04 -16.14
N ALA A 58 2.74 -3.61 -15.33
CA ALA A 58 1.62 -4.43 -15.80
C ALA A 58 0.47 -3.60 -16.44
N ALA A 59 0.45 -2.29 -16.22
CA ALA A 59 -0.53 -1.37 -16.78
C ALA A 59 -0.08 -0.69 -18.09
N ALA A 60 1.17 -0.92 -18.51
CA ALA A 60 1.75 -0.47 -19.78
C ALA A 60 1.63 -1.54 -20.87
#